data_AF-A0A072TV67-F1
#
_entry.id   AF-A0A072TV67-F1
#
_cell.length_a   1.000
_cell.length_b   1.000
_cell.length_c   1.000
_cell.angle_alpha   90.00
_cell.angle_beta   90.00
_cell.angle_gamma   90.00
#
_symmetry.space_group_name_H-M   'P 1'
#
loop_
_entity.id
_entity.type
_entity.pdbx_description
1 polymer ?
#
loop_
_entity_poly.entity_id
_entity_poly.type
_entity_poly.pdbx_seq_one_letter_code
_entity_poly.pdbx_strand_id
1 'polypeptide(L)'
;MVQGAEAVHAANPNILIILSGLNFDKDLSYIAKRPVNLTFKGKLVFEAHWYAFTDGQAWVSGNPNQVCGQVAGNMKRMFGYLVDQGWPLFVSEFGVDLRGTNVNDNRYLSCFIAYAAELDLDW
;
A
#
# COMPACT_ATOMS: atom_id res chain seq x y z
N MET A 1 -2.06 -13.81 9.63
CA MET A 1 -3.24 -13.00 9.22
C MET A 1 -4.55 -13.68 9.54
N VAL A 2 -4.91 -14.84 8.93
CA VAL A 2 -6.24 -15.47 9.10
C VAL A 2 -6.64 -15.70 10.57
N GLN A 3 -5.81 -16.39 11.36
CA GLN A 3 -6.15 -16.69 12.76
C GLN A 3 -6.44 -15.43 13.60
N GLY A 4 -5.65 -14.36 13.40
CA GLY A 4 -5.86 -13.09 14.08
C GLY A 4 -7.14 -12.40 13.63
N ALA A 5 -7.42 -12.38 12.32
CA ALA A 5 -8.65 -11.82 11.77
C ALA A 5 -9.89 -12.54 12.34
N GLU A 6 -9.89 -13.87 12.35
CA GLU A 6 -10.98 -14.67 12.93
C GLU A 6 -11.17 -14.39 14.42
N ALA A 7 -10.09 -14.33 15.19
CA ALA A 7 -10.16 -14.05 16.63
C ALA A 7 -10.71 -12.64 16.92
N VAL A 8 -10.27 -11.63 16.19
CA VAL A 8 -10.75 -10.24 16.33
C VAL A 8 -12.23 -10.15 15.94
N HIS A 9 -12.62 -10.78 14.83
CA HIS A 9 -14.02 -10.79 14.40
C HIS A 9 -14.94 -11.48 15.41
N ALA A 10 -14.51 -12.63 15.95
CA ALA A 10 -15.25 -13.36 16.96
C ALA A 10 -15.45 -12.54 18.25
N ALA A 11 -14.46 -11.72 18.61
CA ALA A 11 -14.56 -10.81 19.76
C ALA A 11 -15.48 -9.61 19.49
N ASN A 12 -15.46 -9.04 18.28
CA ASN A 12 -16.34 -7.95 17.89
C ASN A 12 -16.67 -7.99 16.38
N PRO A 13 -17.90 -8.39 16.00
CA PRO A 13 -18.24 -8.51 14.58
C PRO A 13 -18.53 -7.17 13.89
N ASN A 14 -18.61 -6.06 14.64
CA ASN A 14 -19.00 -4.76 14.09
C ASN A 14 -17.84 -3.98 13.46
N ILE A 15 -16.58 -4.29 13.85
CA ILE A 15 -15.39 -3.56 13.38
C ILE A 15 -14.87 -4.08 12.04
N LEU A 16 -14.10 -3.22 11.36
CA LEU A 16 -13.29 -3.61 10.21
C LEU A 16 -12.01 -4.32 10.69
N ILE A 17 -11.51 -5.21 9.86
CA ILE A 17 -10.25 -5.93 10.05
C ILE A 17 -9.31 -5.51 8.94
N ILE A 18 -8.22 -4.88 9.34
CA ILE A 18 -7.20 -4.36 8.44
C ILE A 18 -6.08 -5.39 8.36
N LEU A 19 -5.74 -5.82 7.15
CA LEU A 19 -4.63 -6.74 6.90
C LEU A 19 -3.52 -6.05 6.11
N SER A 20 -2.38 -5.96 6.77
CA SER A 20 -1.11 -5.47 6.24
C SER A 20 -0.42 -6.47 5.31
N GLY A 21 0.49 -5.95 4.49
CA GLY A 21 1.38 -6.74 3.65
C GLY A 21 2.53 -7.42 4.40
N LEU A 22 3.49 -7.94 3.63
CA LEU A 22 4.78 -8.37 4.12
C LEU A 22 5.85 -7.34 3.74
N ASN A 23 7.06 -7.49 4.30
CA ASN A 23 8.22 -6.69 3.96
C ASN A 23 7.99 -5.19 4.20
N PHE A 24 7.76 -4.81 5.46
CA PHE A 24 7.35 -3.46 5.86
C PHE A 24 6.02 -3.07 5.22
N ASP A 25 5.08 -4.02 5.22
CA ASP A 25 3.68 -3.86 4.78
C ASP A 25 3.49 -3.39 3.34
N LYS A 26 4.54 -3.42 2.52
CA LYS A 26 4.48 -2.99 1.12
C LYS A 26 4.08 -4.08 0.14
N ASP A 27 4.23 -5.36 0.51
CA ASP A 27 4.03 -6.50 -0.40
C ASP A 27 2.78 -7.31 -0.04
N LEU A 28 1.71 -7.14 -0.82
CA LEU A 28 0.49 -7.95 -0.78
C LEU A 28 0.39 -8.91 -1.99
N SER A 29 1.43 -9.00 -2.83
CA SER A 29 1.38 -9.73 -4.11
C SER A 29 1.14 -11.24 -3.95
N TYR A 30 1.50 -11.80 -2.79
CA TYR A 30 1.24 -13.21 -2.49
C TYR A 30 -0.25 -13.54 -2.41
N ILE A 31 -1.12 -12.56 -2.14
CA ILE A 31 -2.57 -12.75 -2.03
C ILE A 31 -3.16 -13.22 -3.37
N ALA A 32 -2.59 -12.77 -4.49
CA ALA A 32 -3.02 -13.21 -5.82
C ALA A 32 -2.92 -14.75 -6.00
N LYS A 33 -1.96 -15.39 -5.34
CA LYS A 33 -1.76 -16.85 -5.38
C LYS A 33 -2.32 -17.57 -4.16
N ARG A 34 -2.46 -16.87 -3.04
CA ARG A 34 -2.95 -17.40 -1.77
C ARG A 34 -3.98 -16.44 -1.17
N PRO A 35 -5.21 -16.42 -1.71
CA PRO A 35 -6.26 -15.55 -1.22
C PRO A 35 -6.54 -15.76 0.26
N VAL A 36 -6.87 -14.69 0.97
CA VAL A 36 -7.24 -14.75 2.39
C VAL A 36 -8.62 -15.42 2.51
N ASN A 37 -8.65 -16.61 3.13
CA ASN A 37 -9.90 -17.32 3.38
C ASN A 37 -10.38 -17.06 4.82
N LEU A 38 -11.51 -16.35 4.93
CA LEU A 38 -12.15 -15.98 6.19
C LEU A 38 -13.60 -16.47 6.21
N THR A 39 -14.08 -16.81 7.40
CA THR A 39 -15.46 -17.27 7.66
C THR A 39 -16.48 -16.15 7.50
N PHE A 40 -16.06 -14.90 7.69
CA PHE A 40 -16.89 -13.70 7.54
C PHE A 40 -16.59 -12.95 6.24
N LYS A 41 -17.49 -12.04 5.86
CA LYS A 41 -17.43 -11.20 4.64
C LYS A 41 -17.77 -9.75 4.96
N GLY A 42 -17.37 -8.84 4.08
CA GLY A 42 -17.72 -7.41 4.17
C GLY A 42 -17.07 -6.64 5.32
N LYS A 43 -16.05 -7.22 5.98
CA LYS A 43 -15.30 -6.59 7.08
C LYS A 43 -13.80 -6.48 6.83
N LEU A 44 -13.31 -7.03 5.73
CA LEU A 44 -11.88 -7.06 5.41
C LEU A 44 -11.50 -5.82 4.58
N VAL A 45 -10.42 -5.16 4.99
CA VAL A 45 -9.74 -4.07 4.27
C VAL A 45 -8.25 -4.39 4.22
N PHE A 46 -7.60 -4.14 3.08
CA PHE A 46 -6.14 -4.24 2.98
C PHE A 46 -5.49 -2.88 3.24
N GLU A 47 -4.26 -2.92 3.72
CA GLU A 47 -3.46 -1.70 3.84
C GLU A 47 -2.05 -1.93 3.29
N ALA A 48 -1.46 -0.86 2.76
CA ALA A 48 -0.07 -0.86 2.32
C ALA A 48 0.70 0.36 2.84
N HIS A 49 2.00 0.20 2.97
CA HIS A 49 2.94 1.29 3.23
C HIS A 49 3.77 1.60 1.99
N TRP A 50 4.08 2.88 1.76
CA TRP A 50 5.10 3.26 0.78
C TRP A 50 5.81 4.55 1.19
N TYR A 51 7.13 4.55 1.06
CA TYR A 51 7.99 5.70 1.37
C TYR A 51 9.06 5.85 0.30
N ALA A 52 9.67 7.03 0.19
CA ALA A 52 10.76 7.26 -0.76
C ALA A 52 11.94 6.28 -0.57
N PHE A 53 12.25 5.90 0.68
CA PHE A 53 13.34 4.96 0.98
C PHE A 53 13.03 3.51 0.52
N THR A 54 11.76 3.18 0.26
CA THR A 54 11.39 1.90 -0.34
C THR A 54 12.06 1.69 -1.70
N ASP A 55 12.33 2.79 -2.41
CA ASP A 55 13.00 2.82 -3.72
C ASP A 55 14.51 3.12 -3.61
N GLY A 56 15.07 3.02 -2.39
CA GLY A 56 16.47 3.31 -2.11
C GLY A 56 16.82 4.78 -2.39
N GLN A 57 17.73 5.02 -3.33
CA GLN A 57 18.15 6.36 -3.76
C GLN A 57 17.70 6.69 -5.20
N ALA A 58 16.78 5.91 -5.77
CA ALA A 58 16.35 6.06 -7.15
C ALA A 58 15.83 7.47 -7.46
N TRP A 59 15.10 8.10 -6.53
CA TRP A 59 14.59 9.46 -6.72
C TRP A 59 15.68 10.53 -6.70
N VAL A 60 16.84 10.26 -6.09
CA VAL A 60 17.99 11.17 -6.09
C VAL A 60 18.75 11.08 -7.40
N SER A 61 19.12 9.87 -7.83
CA SER A 61 20.02 9.65 -8.97
C SER A 61 19.31 9.54 -10.32
N GLY A 62 18.04 9.14 -10.34
CA GLY A 62 17.28 8.86 -11.55
C GLY A 62 16.51 10.07 -12.08
N ASN A 63 16.06 9.97 -13.33
CA ASN A 63 15.07 10.89 -13.87
C ASN A 63 13.71 10.67 -13.17
N PRO A 64 13.10 11.71 -12.54
CA PRO A 64 11.90 11.52 -11.74
C PRO A 64 10.70 10.90 -12.48
N ASN A 65 10.54 11.19 -13.78
CA ASN A 65 9.43 10.65 -14.56
C ASN A 65 9.61 9.14 -14.82
N GLN A 66 10.83 8.72 -15.14
CA GLN A 66 11.15 7.30 -15.34
C GLN A 66 11.03 6.52 -14.03
N VAL A 67 11.54 7.08 -12.94
CA VAL A 67 11.41 6.49 -11.60
C VAL A 67 9.95 6.39 -11.20
N CYS A 68 9.15 7.44 -11.42
CA CYS A 68 7.72 7.39 -11.12
C CYS A 68 6.99 6.31 -11.90
N GLY A 69 7.24 6.15 -13.20
CA GLY A 69 6.65 5.06 -13.99
C GLY A 69 7.02 3.67 -13.45
N GLN A 70 8.27 3.49 -13.02
CA GLN A 70 8.71 2.24 -12.40
C GLN A 70 8.04 2.00 -11.03
N VAL A 71 7.99 3.02 -10.17
CA VAL A 71 7.45 2.93 -8.82
C VAL A 71 5.93 2.73 -8.83
N ALA A 72 5.18 3.46 -9.66
CA ALA A 72 3.76 3.22 -9.87
C ALA A 72 3.49 1.78 -10.35
N GLY A 73 4.33 1.27 -11.26
CA GLY A 73 4.27 -0.13 -11.70
C GLY A 73 4.58 -1.13 -10.57
N ASN A 74 5.51 -0.80 -9.66
CA ASN A 74 5.79 -1.61 -8.47
C ASN A 74 4.60 -1.63 -7.51
N MET A 75 4.07 -0.46 -7.14
CA MET A 75 2.90 -0.32 -6.27
C MET A 75 1.69 -1.09 -6.82
N LYS A 76 1.43 -1.00 -8.13
CA LYS A 76 0.37 -1.77 -8.78
C LYS A 76 0.56 -3.27 -8.62
N ARG A 77 1.78 -3.79 -8.84
CA ARG A 77 2.08 -5.22 -8.68
C ARG A 77 2.04 -5.69 -7.23
N MET A 78 2.48 -4.84 -6.30
CA MET A 78 2.60 -5.21 -4.90
C MET A 78 1.27 -5.16 -4.18
N PHE A 79 0.41 -4.17 -4.43
CA PHE A 79 -0.85 -4.02 -3.72
C PHE A 79 -1.99 -3.43 -4.57
N GLY A 80 -1.70 -2.53 -5.52
CA GLY A 80 -2.75 -1.81 -6.25
C GLY A 80 -3.66 -2.70 -7.10
N TYR A 81 -3.20 -3.89 -7.50
CA TYR A 81 -4.05 -4.87 -8.21
C TYR A 81 -5.26 -5.34 -7.39
N LEU A 82 -5.24 -5.21 -6.06
CA LEU A 82 -6.37 -5.57 -5.20
C LEU A 82 -7.56 -4.62 -5.42
N VAL A 83 -7.29 -3.35 -5.74
CA VAL A 83 -8.31 -2.36 -6.10
C VAL A 83 -8.96 -2.73 -7.42
N ASP A 84 -8.18 -3.14 -8.42
CA ASP A 84 -8.69 -3.67 -9.70
C ASP A 84 -9.60 -4.91 -9.50
N GLN A 85 -9.44 -5.63 -8.38
CA GLN A 85 -10.27 -6.78 -7.99
C GLN A 85 -11.48 -6.41 -7.10
N GLY A 86 -11.67 -5.13 -6.80
CA GLY A 86 -12.77 -4.63 -5.98
C GLY A 86 -12.57 -4.77 -4.48
N TRP A 87 -11.34 -4.99 -4.01
CA TRP A 87 -11.06 -5.00 -2.57
C TRP A 87 -10.86 -3.58 -2.03
N PRO A 88 -11.40 -3.26 -0.84
CA PRO A 88 -11.04 -2.04 -0.14
C PRO A 88 -9.55 -2.06 0.21
N LEU A 89 -8.85 -1.00 -0.15
CA LEU A 89 -7.44 -0.80 0.16
C LEU A 89 -7.17 0.68 0.43
N PHE A 90 -6.40 0.96 1.48
CA PHE A 90 -5.91 2.30 1.79
C PHE A 90 -4.41 2.27 2.07
N VAL A 91 -3.72 3.39 1.88
CA VAL A 91 -2.29 3.48 2.20
C VAL A 91 -2.17 4.02 3.61
N SER A 92 -1.92 3.15 4.58
CA SER A 92 -1.98 3.54 6.01
C SER A 92 -0.75 4.28 6.49
N GLU A 93 0.39 4.12 5.79
CA GLU A 93 1.60 4.88 6.04
C GLU A 93 2.29 5.35 4.76
N PHE A 94 2.56 6.64 4.73
CA PHE A 94 3.44 7.32 3.81
C PHE A 94 3.97 8.58 4.50
N GLY A 95 5.05 9.16 4.00
CA GLY A 95 5.58 10.37 4.62
C GLY A 95 6.83 10.91 3.95
N VAL A 96 7.12 12.17 4.29
CA VAL A 96 8.26 12.93 3.78
C VAL A 96 8.78 13.92 4.81
N ASP A 97 10.06 14.29 4.69
CA ASP A 97 10.61 15.47 5.35
C ASP A 97 10.13 16.78 4.70
N LEU A 98 9.16 17.44 5.35
CA LEU A 98 8.56 18.69 4.87
C LEU A 98 9.48 19.92 4.95
N ARG A 99 10.72 19.81 5.46
CA ARG A 99 11.70 20.92 5.41
C ARG A 99 12.22 21.18 4.00
N GLY A 100 11.97 20.27 3.05
CA GLY A 100 12.40 20.39 1.66
C GLY A 100 13.89 20.09 1.45
N THR A 101 14.60 19.59 2.45
CA THR A 101 16.03 19.29 2.39
C THR A 101 16.35 17.88 1.87
N ASN A 102 15.36 16.99 1.81
CA ASN A 102 15.54 15.62 1.35
C ASN A 102 15.10 15.46 -0.11
N VAL A 103 16.07 15.34 -1.02
CA VAL A 103 15.81 15.20 -2.47
C VAL A 103 15.00 13.94 -2.79
N ASN A 104 15.17 12.85 -2.04
CA ASN A 104 14.47 11.59 -2.27
C ASN A 104 12.97 11.79 -2.03
N ASP A 105 12.64 12.29 -0.84
CA ASP A 105 11.28 12.57 -0.38
C ASP A 105 10.57 13.58 -1.28
N ASN A 106 11.23 14.70 -1.58
CA ASN A 106 10.67 15.79 -2.38
C ASN A 106 10.21 15.33 -3.77
N ARG A 107 10.95 14.41 -4.39
CA ARG A 107 10.65 13.92 -5.74
C ARG A 107 9.67 12.75 -5.74
N TYR A 108 9.70 11.93 -4.70
CA TYR A 108 8.78 10.81 -4.49
C TYR A 108 7.33 11.28 -4.29
N LEU A 109 7.11 12.31 -3.46
CA LEU A 109 5.77 12.67 -2.97
C LEU A 109 4.77 12.93 -4.09
N SER A 110 5.15 13.71 -5.10
CA SER A 110 4.24 14.04 -6.21
C SER A 110 3.82 12.80 -7.00
N CYS A 111 4.72 11.82 -7.16
CA CYS A 111 4.38 10.57 -7.83
C CYS A 111 3.40 9.74 -6.98
N PHE A 112 3.66 9.62 -5.68
CA PHE A 112 2.80 8.87 -4.78
C PHE A 112 1.39 9.45 -4.71
N ILE A 113 1.26 10.76 -4.48
CA ILE A 113 -0.06 11.42 -4.40
C ILE A 113 -0.81 11.30 -5.74
N ALA A 114 -0.12 11.41 -6.88
CA ALA A 114 -0.74 11.20 -8.18
C ALA A 114 -1.28 9.76 -8.34
N TYR A 115 -0.50 8.76 -7.94
CA TYR A 115 -0.91 7.36 -7.98
C TYR A 115 -2.11 7.08 -7.07
N ALA A 116 -2.08 7.60 -5.83
CA ALA A 116 -3.15 7.41 -4.87
C ALA A 116 -4.45 8.10 -5.34
N ALA A 117 -4.35 9.31 -5.89
CA ALA A 117 -5.49 10.03 -6.47
C ALA A 117 -6.05 9.35 -7.74
N GLU A 118 -5.19 8.80 -8.60
CA GLU A 118 -5.62 8.10 -9.83
C GLU A 118 -6.45 6.85 -9.53
N LEU A 119 -6.13 6.15 -8.43
CA LEU A 119 -6.82 4.94 -8.00
C LEU A 119 -7.92 5.18 -6.96
N ASP A 120 -8.19 6.44 -6.60
CA ASP A 120 -9.14 6.82 -5.55
C ASP A 120 -8.88 6.08 -4.23
N LEU A 121 -7.60 5.97 -3.84
CA LEU A 121 -7.22 5.38 -2.57
C LEU A 121 -7.48 6.38 -1.45
N ASP A 122 -7.84 5.89 -0.26
CA ASP A 122 -7.68 6.69 0.95
C ASP A 122 -6.21 6.62 1.44
N TRP A 123 -5.70 7.72 2.00
CA TRP A 123 -4.37 7.82 2.63
C TRP A 123 -4.34 8.88 3.75
#